data_AF-A0A9E5ZJ19-F1
#
_entry.id   AF-A0A9E5ZJ19-F1
#
_cell.length_a   1.000
_cell.length_b   1.000
_cell.length_c   1.000
_cell.angle_alpha   90.00
_cell.angle_beta   90.00
_cell.angle_gamma   90.00
#
_symmetry.space_group_name_H-M   'P 1'
#
loop_
_entity.id
_entity.type
_entity.pdbx_description
1 polymer ?
#
loop_
_entity_poly.entity_id
_entity_poly.type
_entity_poly.pdbx_seq_one_letter_code
_entity_poly.pdbx_strand_id
1 'polypeptide(L)'
;MIEHMSFDDWEEFIEEWVDIKKTEYLEGEKFGGAGDKGRDVVGYVSDKNKPNYTWDCFQCKHYENALRPAQVYKEFIKILYYTFKAEYPIPRKYYFVAPKGCGTSLSKLLQNPTELKNAIIKHWDKHNNIDTTKNGIKLEGNLLKWVNNFNFSIFSKIHTKNILKEHSKHPNHLIRFGGGLPEREKLDTTTIPKFIQNSETKYVKQLLSAYGSESKEDYKSVSDLDSKELYKNHFSRARISFHHAEQLRNFSRDSLPIDTFEDFQNEILDGIIDIVEDNHSNSFIKVKEAEKEARKIIISSNPLKEVSIINDRSGVCHQLVNDNKIKWK
;
A
#
# COMPACT_ATOMS: atom_id res chain seq x y z
N MET A 1 2.65 19.07 3.85
CA MET A 1 2.83 17.81 4.60
C MET A 1 4.17 17.16 4.30
N ILE A 2 4.45 16.72 3.07
CA ILE A 2 5.78 16.19 2.72
C ILE A 2 6.95 17.18 2.94
N GLU A 3 6.70 18.49 2.82
CA GLU A 3 7.70 19.52 3.13
C GLU A 3 8.03 19.63 4.63
N HIS A 4 7.25 18.98 5.51
CA HIS A 4 7.44 18.97 6.95
C HIS A 4 7.93 17.61 7.47
N MET A 5 8.04 16.59 6.61
CA MET A 5 8.66 15.31 6.97
C MET A 5 10.12 15.54 7.39
N SER A 6 10.63 14.72 8.31
CA SER A 6 12.07 14.66 8.53
C SER A 6 12.79 14.13 7.27
N PHE A 7 14.11 14.24 7.22
CA PHE A 7 14.88 13.69 6.11
C PHE A 7 14.71 12.16 6.02
N ASP A 8 14.79 11.47 7.16
CA ASP A 8 14.63 10.01 7.24
C ASP A 8 13.21 9.57 6.82
N ASP A 9 12.17 10.28 7.29
CA ASP A 9 10.78 10.01 6.88
C ASP A 9 10.57 10.21 5.37
N TRP A 10 11.29 11.18 4.77
CA TRP A 10 11.23 11.42 3.34
C TRP A 10 11.87 10.29 2.55
N GLU A 11 13.03 9.78 2.98
CA GLU A 11 13.65 8.62 2.34
C GLU A 11 12.79 7.37 2.45
N GLU A 12 12.19 7.14 3.63
CA GLU A 12 11.24 6.04 3.83
C GLU A 12 10.00 6.18 2.95
N PHE A 13 9.44 7.39 2.83
CA PHE A 13 8.33 7.65 1.92
C PHE A 13 8.68 7.37 0.45
N ILE A 14 9.92 7.64 0.03
CA ILE A 14 10.39 7.28 -1.32
C ILE A 14 10.59 5.77 -1.47
N GLU A 15 11.08 5.08 -0.44
CA GLU A 15 11.20 3.62 -0.40
C GLU A 15 9.82 2.94 -0.56
N GLU A 16 8.80 3.39 0.18
CA GLU A 16 7.41 2.93 0.04
C GLU A 16 6.87 3.14 -1.38
N TRP A 17 7.18 4.28 -2.00
CA TRP A 17 6.80 4.57 -3.38
C TRP A 17 7.54 3.68 -4.41
N VAL A 18 8.76 3.24 -4.12
CA VAL A 18 9.49 2.28 -4.96
C VAL A 18 8.92 0.87 -4.78
N ASP A 19 8.52 0.45 -3.57
CA ASP A 19 7.96 -0.89 -3.33
C ASP A 19 6.69 -1.16 -4.16
N ILE A 20 5.83 -0.15 -4.36
CA ILE A 20 4.61 -0.33 -5.18
C ILE A 20 4.90 -0.51 -6.68
N LYS A 21 6.14 -0.32 -7.14
CA LYS A 21 6.54 -0.42 -8.56
C LYS A 21 7.05 -1.81 -8.93
N LYS A 22 6.35 -2.86 -8.46
CA LYS A 22 6.72 -4.28 -8.67
C LYS A 22 6.76 -4.73 -10.13
N THR A 23 6.16 -3.96 -11.04
CA THR A 23 6.27 -4.18 -12.50
C THR A 23 7.56 -3.63 -13.10
N GLU A 24 8.21 -2.68 -12.42
CA GLU A 24 9.45 -2.03 -12.88
C GLU A 24 10.68 -2.56 -12.13
N TYR A 25 10.54 -2.91 -10.85
CA TYR A 25 11.62 -3.35 -9.97
C TYR A 25 11.31 -4.70 -9.33
N LEU A 26 12.33 -5.56 -9.30
CA LEU A 26 12.31 -6.82 -8.55
C LEU A 26 12.42 -6.58 -7.05
N GLU A 27 13.15 -5.53 -6.65
CA GLU A 27 13.41 -5.17 -5.26
C GLU A 27 13.70 -3.67 -5.15
N GLY A 28 13.22 -3.05 -4.07
CA GLY A 28 13.62 -1.70 -3.65
C GLY A 28 14.45 -1.78 -2.36
N GLU A 29 15.44 -0.90 -2.21
CA GLU A 29 16.29 -0.87 -1.01
C GLU A 29 16.64 0.58 -0.63
N LYS A 30 16.41 0.94 0.64
CA LYS A 30 16.92 2.17 1.24
C LYS A 30 18.27 1.93 1.90
N PHE A 31 19.23 2.79 1.59
CA PHE A 31 20.54 2.84 2.21
C PHE A 31 20.54 3.93 3.28
N GLY A 32 21.00 3.61 4.48
CA GLY A 32 21.16 4.57 5.58
C GLY A 32 22.61 4.67 6.03
N GLY A 33 23.05 5.90 6.31
CA GLY A 33 24.30 6.17 7.02
C GLY A 33 25.57 6.30 6.16
N ALA A 34 26.70 6.46 6.84
CA ALA A 34 28.00 6.66 6.20
C ALA A 34 28.42 5.39 5.44
N GLY A 35 28.71 5.52 4.13
CA GLY A 35 29.15 4.40 3.29
C GLY A 35 28.13 3.95 2.23
N ASP A 36 27.01 4.65 2.13
CA ASP A 36 26.00 4.52 1.06
C ASP A 36 26.56 4.61 -0.37
N LYS A 37 27.71 5.29 -0.51
CA LYS A 37 28.39 5.62 -1.77
C LYS A 37 27.48 6.42 -2.71
N GLY A 38 26.64 7.31 -2.17
CA GLY A 38 25.75 8.18 -2.94
C GLY A 38 24.51 7.48 -3.49
N ARG A 39 23.93 6.59 -2.70
CA ARG A 39 22.66 5.90 -3.00
C ARG A 39 21.78 6.11 -1.79
N ASP A 40 20.61 6.70 -1.95
CA ASP A 40 19.66 6.86 -0.83
C ASP A 40 18.60 5.76 -0.94
N VAL A 41 17.80 5.77 -2.02
CA VAL A 41 16.88 4.68 -2.35
C VAL A 41 17.23 4.15 -3.74
N VAL A 42 17.18 2.83 -3.92
CA VAL A 42 17.41 2.18 -5.21
C VAL A 42 16.26 1.28 -5.61
N GLY A 43 16.01 1.17 -6.91
CA GLY A 43 15.13 0.16 -7.49
C GLY A 43 15.92 -0.76 -8.41
N TYR A 44 15.97 -2.05 -8.10
CA TYR A 44 16.68 -3.07 -8.88
C TYR A 44 15.77 -3.62 -9.97
N VAL A 45 16.14 -3.39 -11.23
CA VAL A 45 15.41 -3.88 -12.42
C VAL A 45 15.78 -5.34 -12.73
N SER A 46 17.01 -5.74 -12.38
CA SER A 46 17.49 -7.12 -12.46
C SER A 46 18.09 -7.58 -11.14
N ASP A 47 18.36 -8.88 -11.00
CA ASP A 47 18.97 -9.48 -9.81
C ASP A 47 20.26 -8.76 -9.39
N LYS A 48 20.25 -8.16 -8.19
CA LYS A 48 21.36 -7.37 -7.62
C LYS A 48 22.61 -8.18 -7.33
N ASN A 49 22.51 -9.51 -7.28
CA ASN A 49 23.64 -10.41 -7.04
C ASN A 49 24.40 -10.78 -8.33
N LYS A 50 23.94 -10.32 -9.50
CA LYS A 50 24.60 -10.56 -10.78
C LYS A 50 25.53 -9.41 -11.15
N PRO A 51 26.68 -9.67 -11.79
CA PRO A 51 27.50 -8.59 -12.33
C PRO A 51 26.71 -7.78 -13.36
N ASN A 52 26.96 -6.48 -13.42
CA ASN A 52 26.30 -5.55 -14.34
C ASN A 52 24.77 -5.53 -14.23
N TYR A 53 24.23 -5.73 -13.02
CA TYR A 53 22.80 -5.58 -12.76
C TYR A 53 22.30 -4.18 -13.17
N THR A 54 21.04 -4.11 -13.60
CA THR A 54 20.37 -2.86 -13.95
C THR A 54 19.60 -2.34 -12.75
N TRP A 55 19.77 -1.05 -12.45
CA TRP A 55 19.13 -0.40 -11.32
C TRP A 55 18.92 1.09 -11.59
N ASP A 56 17.96 1.69 -10.88
CA ASP A 56 17.73 3.13 -10.85
C ASP A 56 18.04 3.67 -9.45
N CYS A 57 18.60 4.88 -9.40
CA CYS A 57 18.94 5.58 -8.18
C CYS A 57 17.95 6.73 -7.94
N PHE A 58 17.44 6.82 -6.72
CA PHE A 58 16.59 7.91 -6.25
C PHE A 58 17.34 8.66 -5.15
N GLN A 59 18.09 9.69 -5.53
CA GLN A 59 18.80 10.55 -4.59
C GLN A 59 17.81 11.54 -3.98
N CYS A 60 17.50 11.29 -2.73
CA CYS A 60 16.64 12.06 -1.85
C CYS A 60 17.36 13.32 -1.35
N LYS A 61 16.68 14.45 -1.41
CA LYS A 61 17.12 15.69 -0.76
C LYS A 61 15.92 16.41 -0.16
N HIS A 62 16.06 16.85 1.08
CA HIS A 62 15.04 17.62 1.77
C HIS A 62 15.64 18.94 2.24
N TYR A 63 15.33 20.01 1.51
CA TYR A 63 15.78 21.36 1.82
C TYR A 63 14.58 22.31 1.86
N GLU A 64 14.74 23.43 2.55
CA GLU A 64 13.73 24.48 2.65
C GLU A 64 13.32 25.09 1.30
N ASN A 65 14.15 24.94 0.27
CA ASN A 65 13.93 25.49 -1.06
C ASN A 65 14.14 24.44 -2.15
N ALA A 66 13.57 24.67 -3.33
CA ALA A 66 13.82 23.83 -4.50
C ALA A 66 15.32 23.70 -4.80
N LEU A 67 15.74 22.50 -5.21
CA LEU A 67 17.15 22.16 -5.41
C LEU A 67 17.81 23.08 -6.44
N ARG A 68 19.01 23.55 -6.09
CA ARG A 68 19.90 24.37 -6.92
C ARG A 68 21.15 23.56 -7.28
N PRO A 69 21.83 23.87 -8.40
CA PRO A 69 23.00 23.11 -8.85
C PRO A 69 24.09 22.95 -7.78
N ALA A 70 24.40 24.02 -7.04
CA ALA A 70 25.43 24.00 -5.99
C ALA A 70 25.15 23.00 -4.86
N GLN A 71 23.88 22.63 -4.62
CA GLN A 71 23.49 21.68 -3.57
C GLN A 71 23.68 20.22 -4.01
N VAL A 72 23.81 19.96 -5.31
CA VAL A 72 23.79 18.59 -5.85
C VAL A 72 25.05 18.20 -6.62
N TYR A 73 25.98 19.12 -6.86
CA TYR A 73 27.26 18.81 -7.54
C TYR A 73 28.02 17.66 -6.87
N LYS A 74 28.02 17.63 -5.53
CA LYS A 74 28.64 16.56 -4.76
C LYS A 74 28.05 15.19 -5.11
N GLU A 75 26.75 15.10 -5.35
CA GLU A 75 26.07 13.83 -5.64
C GLU A 75 26.37 13.32 -7.06
N PHE A 76 26.48 14.21 -8.04
CA PHE A 76 27.00 13.83 -9.36
C PHE A 76 28.41 13.26 -9.28
N ILE A 77 29.29 13.91 -8.49
CA ILE A 77 30.67 13.49 -8.32
C ILE A 77 30.74 12.10 -7.67
N LYS A 78 29.91 11.83 -6.65
CA LYS A 78 29.83 10.50 -6.01
C LYS A 78 29.55 9.40 -7.02
N ILE A 79 28.49 9.54 -7.82
CA ILE A 79 28.11 8.52 -8.82
C ILE A 79 29.20 8.32 -9.86
N LEU A 80 29.77 9.41 -10.39
CA LEU A 80 30.86 9.33 -11.38
C LEU A 80 32.08 8.61 -10.79
N TYR A 81 32.42 8.90 -9.54
CA TYR A 81 33.58 8.30 -8.88
C TYR A 81 33.36 6.82 -8.54
N TYR A 82 32.23 6.46 -7.92
CA TYR A 82 32.01 5.09 -7.47
C TYR A 82 31.69 4.13 -8.63
N THR A 83 31.10 4.62 -9.72
CA THR A 83 31.03 3.84 -10.98
C THR A 83 32.41 3.65 -11.62
N PHE A 84 33.27 4.67 -11.59
CA PHE A 84 34.67 4.54 -12.04
C PHE A 84 35.46 3.52 -11.19
N LYS A 85 35.17 3.45 -9.88
CA LYS A 85 35.76 2.46 -8.96
C LYS A 85 35.14 1.07 -9.07
N ALA A 86 34.13 0.89 -9.92
CA ALA A 86 33.40 -0.35 -10.07
C ALA A 86 32.77 -0.87 -8.76
N GLU A 87 32.40 0.03 -7.84
CA GLU A 87 31.68 -0.32 -6.62
C GLU A 87 30.24 -0.78 -6.91
N TYR A 88 29.69 -0.29 -8.03
CA TYR A 88 28.42 -0.70 -8.61
C TYR A 88 28.39 -0.33 -10.11
N PRO A 89 27.58 -1.01 -10.94
CA PRO A 89 27.39 -0.65 -12.34
C PRO A 89 26.72 0.73 -12.49
N ILE A 90 26.87 1.35 -13.65
CA ILE A 90 26.22 2.62 -13.96
C ILE A 90 24.68 2.44 -13.88
N PRO A 91 23.96 3.28 -13.12
CA PRO A 91 22.51 3.16 -13.04
C PRO A 91 21.87 3.49 -14.40
N ARG A 92 20.75 2.82 -14.70
CA ARG A 92 19.93 3.10 -15.89
C ARG A 92 19.36 4.53 -15.81
N LYS A 93 18.90 4.93 -14.62
CA LYS A 93 18.47 6.31 -14.31
C LYS A 93 18.97 6.76 -12.96
N TYR A 94 19.23 8.05 -12.86
CA TYR A 94 19.54 8.73 -11.61
C TYR A 94 18.59 9.90 -11.43
N TYR A 95 17.76 9.84 -10.41
CA TYR A 95 16.73 10.83 -10.14
C TYR A 95 17.06 11.64 -8.90
N PHE A 96 16.95 12.96 -9.00
CA PHE A 96 16.76 13.79 -7.82
C PHE A 96 15.28 13.78 -7.42
N VAL A 97 15.04 13.44 -6.15
CA VAL A 97 13.71 13.47 -5.53
C VAL A 97 13.77 14.38 -4.30
N ALA A 98 12.95 15.42 -4.32
CA ALA A 98 12.89 16.41 -3.24
C ALA A 98 11.47 16.93 -3.09
N PRO A 99 10.98 17.25 -1.87
CA PRO A 99 9.62 17.74 -1.66
C PRO A 99 9.30 18.95 -2.55
N LYS A 100 10.22 19.94 -2.59
CA LYS A 100 10.12 21.16 -3.41
C LYS A 100 10.68 21.01 -4.83
N GLY A 101 11.08 19.80 -5.22
CA GLY A 101 11.63 19.48 -6.53
C GLY A 101 12.92 20.24 -6.87
N CYS A 102 13.23 20.29 -8.17
CA CYS A 102 14.37 21.04 -8.70
C CYS A 102 13.96 22.43 -9.20
N GLY A 103 14.71 23.45 -8.83
CA GLY A 103 14.54 24.81 -9.35
C GLY A 103 14.86 24.90 -10.86
N THR A 104 14.54 26.05 -11.47
CA THR A 104 14.65 26.26 -12.93
C THR A 104 16.07 26.04 -13.46
N SER A 105 17.09 26.53 -12.75
CA SER A 105 18.50 26.40 -13.17
C SER A 105 18.97 24.95 -13.19
N LEU A 106 18.68 24.19 -12.13
CA LEU A 106 19.01 22.76 -12.09
C LEU A 106 18.19 21.98 -13.11
N SER A 107 16.91 22.31 -13.28
CA SER A 107 16.04 21.67 -14.27
C SER A 107 16.57 21.84 -15.70
N LYS A 108 17.02 23.06 -16.05
CA LYS A 108 17.64 23.33 -17.34
C LYS A 108 18.91 22.50 -17.54
N LEU A 109 19.77 22.39 -16.52
CA LEU A 109 20.98 21.56 -16.60
C LEU A 109 20.63 20.09 -16.82
N LEU A 110 19.68 19.53 -16.05
CA LEU A 110 19.26 18.13 -16.17
C LEU A 110 18.67 17.79 -17.55
N GLN A 111 18.11 18.78 -18.27
CA GLN A 111 17.60 18.60 -19.63
C GLN A 111 18.68 18.64 -20.72
N ASN A 112 19.89 19.11 -20.39
CA ASN A 112 20.98 19.34 -21.34
C ASN A 112 22.24 18.60 -20.90
N PRO A 113 22.42 17.31 -21.28
CA PRO A 113 23.53 16.46 -20.82
C PRO A 113 24.92 17.07 -21.04
N THR A 114 25.13 17.75 -22.16
CA THR A 114 26.41 18.43 -22.47
C THR A 114 26.67 19.62 -21.56
N GLU A 115 25.64 20.45 -21.30
CA GLU A 115 25.77 21.58 -20.36
C GLU A 115 26.00 21.07 -18.93
N LEU A 116 25.29 20.01 -18.52
CA LEU A 116 25.46 19.37 -17.23
C LEU A 116 26.89 18.85 -17.03
N LYS A 117 27.43 18.11 -18.00
CA LYS A 117 28.82 17.64 -17.98
C LYS A 117 29.80 18.80 -17.77
N ASN A 118 29.68 19.85 -18.58
CA ASN A 118 30.58 21.00 -18.50
C ASN A 118 30.47 21.73 -17.15
N ALA A 119 29.25 21.86 -16.63
CA ALA A 119 29.00 22.46 -15.32
C ALA A 119 29.62 21.63 -14.18
N ILE A 120 29.47 20.30 -14.21
CA ILE A 120 30.07 19.40 -13.21
C ILE A 120 31.60 19.50 -13.24
N ILE A 121 32.22 19.45 -14.43
CA ILE A 121 33.68 19.59 -14.57
C ILE A 121 34.15 20.95 -14.04
N LYS A 122 33.48 22.04 -14.43
CA LYS A 122 33.82 23.40 -13.98
C LYS A 122 33.75 23.56 -12.46
N HIS A 123 32.76 22.92 -11.83
CA HIS A 123 32.52 23.03 -10.39
C HIS A 123 33.14 21.89 -9.58
N TRP A 124 33.91 21.00 -10.21
CA TRP A 124 34.43 19.79 -9.60
C TRP A 124 35.24 20.07 -8.33
N ASP A 125 36.29 20.90 -8.42
CA ASP A 125 37.22 21.13 -7.31
C ASP A 125 36.56 21.77 -6.09
N LYS A 126 35.44 22.48 -6.27
CA LYS A 126 34.68 23.07 -5.17
C LYS A 126 33.82 22.03 -4.43
N HIS A 127 33.46 20.93 -5.09
CA HIS A 127 32.48 19.96 -4.61
C HIS A 127 33.02 18.52 -4.53
N ASN A 128 34.33 18.33 -4.71
CA ASN A 128 34.98 17.01 -4.79
C ASN A 128 35.25 16.32 -3.45
N ASN A 129 34.89 16.96 -2.33
CA ASN A 129 34.97 16.37 -0.99
C ASN A 129 33.79 15.44 -0.75
N ILE A 130 33.90 14.20 -1.21
CA ILE A 130 32.95 13.13 -0.90
C ILE A 130 33.31 12.43 0.42
N ASP A 131 32.35 11.71 1.00
CA ASP A 131 32.34 11.29 2.41
C ASP A 131 33.53 10.40 2.83
N THR A 132 34.28 9.84 1.88
CA THR A 132 35.42 8.94 2.10
C THR A 132 36.80 9.58 1.85
N THR A 133 36.87 10.81 1.31
CA THR A 133 38.13 11.42 0.87
C THR A 133 38.45 12.71 1.63
N LYS A 134 39.40 12.67 2.57
CA LYS A 134 39.82 13.84 3.37
C LYS A 134 40.38 15.01 2.56
N ASN A 135 40.92 14.74 1.36
CA ASN A 135 41.61 15.74 0.51
C ASN A 135 40.88 16.03 -0.81
N GLY A 136 39.63 15.56 -0.95
CA GLY A 136 38.86 15.64 -2.18
C GLY A 136 39.42 14.77 -3.31
N ILE A 137 38.62 14.58 -4.36
CA ILE A 137 39.01 13.80 -5.54
C ILE A 137 39.47 14.75 -6.64
N LYS A 138 40.70 14.60 -7.12
CA LYS A 138 41.16 15.33 -8.31
C LYS A 138 40.57 14.74 -9.58
N LEU A 139 40.06 15.59 -10.46
CA LEU A 139 39.54 15.17 -11.77
C LEU A 139 40.68 15.11 -12.80
N GLU A 140 41.41 14.00 -12.81
CA GLU A 140 42.58 13.83 -13.68
C GLU A 140 42.72 12.39 -14.22
N GLY A 141 43.62 12.19 -15.18
CA GLY A 141 43.97 10.89 -15.71
C GLY A 141 42.78 10.04 -16.17
N ASN A 142 42.69 8.81 -15.64
CA ASN A 142 41.65 7.86 -16.02
C ASN A 142 40.25 8.27 -15.54
N LEU A 143 40.14 8.98 -14.41
CA LEU A 143 38.85 9.48 -13.94
C LEU A 143 38.32 10.59 -14.87
N LEU A 144 39.19 11.51 -15.32
CA LEU A 144 38.80 12.52 -16.30
C LEU A 144 38.36 11.87 -17.63
N LYS A 145 39.04 10.81 -18.09
CA LYS A 145 38.61 10.05 -19.27
C LYS A 145 37.24 9.39 -19.07
N TRP A 146 37.02 8.77 -17.90
CA TRP A 146 35.74 8.17 -17.52
C TRP A 146 34.61 9.20 -17.54
N VAL A 147 34.78 10.32 -16.84
CA VAL A 147 33.81 11.42 -16.79
C VAL A 147 33.56 11.98 -18.20
N ASN A 148 34.57 12.06 -19.06
CA ASN A 148 34.39 12.55 -20.42
C ASN A 148 33.53 11.64 -21.29
N ASN A 149 33.57 10.33 -21.06
CA ASN A 149 32.83 9.32 -21.82
C ASN A 149 31.51 8.89 -21.16
N PHE A 150 31.23 9.40 -19.96
CA PHE A 150 30.04 9.06 -19.21
C PHE A 150 28.76 9.58 -19.88
N ASN A 151 27.69 8.79 -19.84
CA ASN A 151 26.39 9.20 -20.37
C ASN A 151 25.63 10.05 -19.34
N PHE A 152 25.65 11.37 -19.48
CA PHE A 152 24.96 12.30 -18.58
C PHE A 152 23.43 12.35 -18.75
N SER A 153 22.86 11.70 -19.78
CA SER A 153 21.39 11.66 -19.97
C SER A 153 20.65 10.77 -18.97
N ILE A 154 21.38 10.03 -18.12
CA ILE A 154 20.78 9.25 -17.03
C ILE A 154 20.24 10.14 -15.91
N PHE A 155 20.80 11.35 -15.75
CA PHE A 155 20.45 12.27 -14.67
C PHE A 155 19.16 12.99 -14.98
N SER A 156 18.20 12.91 -14.08
CA SER A 156 16.88 13.52 -14.23
C SER A 156 16.28 13.87 -12.86
N LYS A 157 15.01 14.27 -12.87
CA LYS A 157 14.22 14.57 -11.68
C LYS A 157 12.86 13.89 -11.77
N ILE A 158 12.24 13.65 -10.63
CA ILE A 158 10.85 13.23 -10.56
C ILE A 158 10.03 14.36 -9.96
N HIS A 159 8.88 14.63 -10.57
CA HIS A 159 7.96 15.60 -10.02
C HIS A 159 7.22 14.99 -8.83
N THR A 160 7.31 15.66 -7.68
CA THR A 160 6.72 15.21 -6.41
C THR A 160 5.23 14.89 -6.51
N LYS A 161 4.48 15.61 -7.36
CA LYS A 161 3.06 15.33 -7.62
C LYS A 161 2.82 13.92 -8.17
N ASN A 162 3.75 13.38 -8.96
CA ASN A 162 3.64 12.03 -9.52
C ASN A 162 3.89 10.99 -8.43
N ILE A 163 4.89 11.24 -7.57
CA ILE A 163 5.20 10.39 -6.40
C ILE A 163 3.96 10.31 -5.50
N LEU A 164 3.37 11.46 -5.14
CA LEU A 164 2.15 11.51 -4.31
C LEU A 164 0.97 10.76 -4.95
N LYS A 165 0.74 10.97 -6.24
CA LYS A 165 -0.34 10.32 -6.98
C LYS A 165 -0.18 8.79 -7.01
N GLU A 166 1.05 8.31 -7.17
CA GLU A 166 1.32 6.88 -7.25
C GLU A 166 1.33 6.24 -5.86
N HIS A 167 1.94 6.89 -4.88
CA HIS A 167 1.97 6.44 -3.49
C HIS A 167 0.58 6.31 -2.87
N SER A 168 -0.48 6.94 -3.41
CA SER A 168 -1.85 6.72 -2.93
C SER A 168 -2.31 5.26 -2.96
N LYS A 169 -1.57 4.39 -3.67
CA LYS A 169 -1.78 2.94 -3.72
C LYS A 169 -1.01 2.15 -2.65
N HIS A 170 -0.08 2.80 -1.93
CA HIS A 170 0.67 2.17 -0.86
C HIS A 170 -0.19 2.14 0.42
N PRO A 171 -0.25 1.03 1.18
CA PRO A 171 -1.06 0.92 2.39
C PRO A 171 -0.80 2.03 3.42
N ASN A 172 0.44 2.51 3.53
CA ASN A 172 0.80 3.55 4.49
C ASN A 172 0.41 4.97 4.04
N HIS A 173 -0.17 5.16 2.86
CA HIS A 173 -0.53 6.50 2.39
C HIS A 173 -1.55 7.18 3.30
N LEU A 174 -2.59 6.45 3.72
CA LEU A 174 -3.62 6.99 4.62
C LEU A 174 -3.03 7.32 6.00
N ILE A 175 -2.11 6.49 6.49
CA ILE A 175 -1.41 6.73 7.76
C ILE A 175 -0.57 8.01 7.68
N ARG A 176 0.10 8.25 6.54
CA ARG A 176 0.94 9.44 6.33
C ARG A 176 0.15 10.72 6.11
N PHE A 177 -0.92 10.67 5.31
CA PHE A 177 -1.60 11.87 4.81
C PHE A 177 -2.99 12.14 5.38
N GLY A 178 -3.61 11.17 6.05
CA GLY A 178 -5.02 11.24 6.39
C GLY A 178 -5.89 11.37 5.13
N GLY A 179 -7.04 12.05 5.25
CA GLY A 179 -7.93 12.35 4.12
C GLY A 179 -9.17 11.45 4.00
N GLY A 180 -9.41 10.61 5.00
CA GLY A 180 -10.53 9.66 5.00
C GLY A 180 -10.26 8.43 4.15
N LEU A 181 -11.03 7.37 4.37
CA LEU A 181 -10.90 6.15 3.58
C LEU A 181 -11.36 6.40 2.12
N PRO A 182 -10.70 5.78 1.12
CA PRO A 182 -11.16 5.88 -0.26
C PRO A 182 -12.57 5.30 -0.40
N GLU A 183 -13.31 5.77 -1.40
CA GLU A 183 -14.63 5.22 -1.68
C GLU A 183 -14.51 3.73 -1.99
N ARG A 184 -15.27 2.93 -1.23
CA ARG A 184 -15.34 1.49 -1.44
C ARG A 184 -16.13 1.19 -2.71
N GLU A 185 -15.60 0.30 -3.55
CA GLU A 185 -16.31 -0.18 -4.73
C GLU A 185 -17.70 -0.75 -4.35
N LYS A 186 -18.72 -0.51 -5.17
CA LYS A 186 -20.04 -1.09 -4.92
C LYS A 186 -20.01 -2.57 -5.28
N LEU A 187 -20.51 -3.42 -4.38
CA LEU A 187 -20.67 -4.85 -4.65
C LEU A 187 -21.61 -5.05 -5.84
N ASP A 188 -21.09 -5.59 -6.94
CA ASP A 188 -21.90 -6.09 -8.04
C ASP A 188 -22.42 -7.48 -7.67
N THR A 189 -23.71 -7.57 -7.35
CA THR A 189 -24.35 -8.84 -6.94
C THR A 189 -24.32 -9.90 -8.04
N THR A 190 -24.11 -9.53 -9.30
CA THR A 190 -23.96 -10.49 -10.41
C THR A 190 -22.64 -11.24 -10.37
N THR A 191 -21.64 -10.69 -9.66
CA THR A 191 -20.32 -11.32 -9.46
C THR A 191 -20.32 -12.35 -8.33
N ILE A 192 -21.37 -12.39 -7.50
CA ILE A 192 -21.52 -13.40 -6.46
C ILE A 192 -21.63 -14.79 -7.13
N PRO A 193 -20.76 -15.76 -6.79
CA PRO A 193 -20.80 -17.08 -7.41
C PRO A 193 -22.17 -17.73 -7.29
N LYS A 194 -22.66 -18.39 -8.35
CA LYS A 194 -23.96 -19.08 -8.33
C LYS A 194 -23.99 -20.21 -7.30
N PHE A 195 -22.87 -20.90 -7.14
CA PHE A 195 -22.72 -22.01 -6.20
C PHE A 195 -22.11 -21.52 -4.88
N ILE A 196 -22.53 -22.16 -3.78
CA ILE A 196 -22.00 -21.92 -2.44
C ILE A 196 -20.53 -22.29 -2.40
N GLN A 197 -19.70 -21.33 -1.99
CA GLN A 197 -18.26 -21.52 -1.85
C GLN A 197 -17.90 -22.17 -0.50
N ASN A 198 -16.66 -22.66 -0.39
CA ASN A 198 -16.15 -23.24 0.85
C ASN A 198 -16.19 -22.25 2.02
N SER A 199 -15.89 -20.96 1.75
CA SER A 199 -15.99 -19.88 2.73
C SER A 199 -17.42 -19.63 3.22
N GLU A 200 -18.44 -20.07 2.50
CA GLU A 200 -19.85 -19.88 2.89
C GLU A 200 -20.43 -21.08 3.65
N THR A 201 -19.79 -22.24 3.58
CA THR A 201 -20.41 -23.52 3.92
C THR A 201 -20.89 -23.63 5.37
N LYS A 202 -20.14 -23.09 6.34
CA LYS A 202 -20.49 -23.24 7.77
C LYS A 202 -21.74 -22.43 8.13
N TYR A 203 -21.78 -21.14 7.81
CA TYR A 203 -22.95 -20.32 8.12
C TYR A 203 -24.18 -20.76 7.32
N VAL A 204 -24.02 -21.19 6.06
CA VAL A 204 -25.13 -21.72 5.25
C VAL A 204 -25.76 -22.94 5.92
N LYS A 205 -24.96 -23.89 6.40
CA LYS A 205 -25.47 -25.06 7.13
C LYS A 205 -26.23 -24.67 8.40
N GLN A 206 -25.72 -23.68 9.15
CA GLN A 206 -26.40 -23.22 10.36
C GLN A 206 -27.71 -22.48 10.04
N LEU A 207 -27.78 -21.70 8.95
CA LEU A 207 -29.03 -21.07 8.49
C LEU A 207 -30.07 -22.11 8.09
N LEU A 208 -29.69 -23.15 7.34
CA LEU A 208 -30.59 -24.25 6.99
C LEU A 208 -31.16 -24.94 8.25
N SER A 209 -30.30 -25.22 9.23
CA SER A 209 -30.73 -25.74 10.53
C SER A 209 -31.65 -24.78 11.28
N ALA A 210 -31.40 -23.47 11.19
CA ALA A 210 -32.23 -22.46 11.85
C ALA A 210 -33.63 -22.41 11.22
N TYR A 211 -33.74 -22.42 9.89
CA TYR A 211 -35.04 -22.52 9.21
C TYR A 211 -35.79 -23.80 9.56
N GLY A 212 -35.07 -24.92 9.68
CA GLY A 212 -35.64 -26.19 10.11
C GLY A 212 -36.22 -26.15 11.52
N SER A 213 -35.64 -25.37 12.42
CA SER A 213 -36.14 -25.22 13.80
C SER A 213 -37.52 -24.55 13.89
N GLU A 214 -37.84 -23.62 12.98
CA GLU A 214 -39.15 -22.96 12.94
C GLU A 214 -40.17 -23.80 12.15
N SER A 215 -39.77 -24.30 10.98
CA SER A 215 -40.63 -25.06 10.07
C SER A 215 -40.90 -26.50 10.51
N LYS A 216 -40.05 -27.04 11.40
CA LYS A 216 -40.00 -28.47 11.78
C LYS A 216 -39.66 -29.39 10.60
N GLU A 217 -38.98 -28.87 9.58
CA GLU A 217 -38.48 -29.61 8.41
C GLU A 217 -36.93 -29.71 8.46
N ASP A 218 -36.36 -30.72 7.80
CA ASP A 218 -34.90 -30.87 7.68
C ASP A 218 -34.44 -30.42 6.28
N TYR A 219 -33.63 -29.35 6.22
CA TYR A 219 -33.09 -28.82 4.96
C TYR A 219 -31.60 -29.18 4.84
N LYS A 220 -31.25 -29.95 3.81
CA LYS A 220 -29.88 -30.41 3.55
C LYS A 220 -29.12 -29.52 2.57
N SER A 221 -29.87 -28.78 1.76
CA SER A 221 -29.33 -27.94 0.69
C SER A 221 -30.16 -26.68 0.50
N VAL A 222 -29.59 -25.68 -0.18
CA VAL A 222 -30.27 -24.42 -0.48
C VAL A 222 -31.45 -24.63 -1.43
N SER A 223 -31.38 -25.62 -2.33
CA SER A 223 -32.49 -25.96 -3.24
C SER A 223 -33.72 -26.46 -2.50
N ASP A 224 -33.59 -27.01 -1.29
CA ASP A 224 -34.74 -27.43 -0.49
C ASP A 224 -35.63 -26.24 -0.08
N LEU A 225 -35.09 -25.02 -0.13
CA LEU A 225 -35.81 -23.78 0.13
C LEU A 225 -36.62 -23.27 -1.08
N ASP A 226 -36.54 -23.90 -2.25
CA ASP A 226 -37.14 -23.36 -3.48
C ASP A 226 -38.66 -23.19 -3.39
N SER A 227 -39.32 -24.03 -2.60
CA SER A 227 -40.76 -23.97 -2.31
C SER A 227 -41.11 -23.15 -1.05
N LYS A 228 -40.11 -22.63 -0.34
CA LYS A 228 -40.24 -21.95 0.96
C LYS A 228 -39.82 -20.50 0.84
N GLU A 229 -40.72 -19.67 0.29
CA GLU A 229 -40.43 -18.29 -0.08
C GLU A 229 -39.84 -17.45 1.06
N LEU A 230 -40.36 -17.59 2.28
CA LEU A 230 -39.85 -16.89 3.47
C LEU A 230 -38.35 -17.14 3.70
N TYR A 231 -37.94 -18.41 3.74
CA TYR A 231 -36.57 -18.83 4.02
C TYR A 231 -35.64 -18.56 2.84
N LYS A 232 -36.12 -18.77 1.61
CA LYS A 232 -35.38 -18.44 0.40
C LYS A 232 -35.05 -16.94 0.32
N ASN A 233 -36.04 -16.09 0.61
CA ASN A 233 -35.86 -14.65 0.60
C ASN A 233 -34.91 -14.19 1.72
N HIS A 234 -35.01 -14.78 2.90
CA HIS A 234 -34.05 -14.51 3.98
C HIS A 234 -32.63 -14.95 3.61
N PHE A 235 -32.46 -16.18 3.10
CA PHE A 235 -31.18 -16.71 2.69
C PHE A 235 -30.50 -15.84 1.62
N SER A 236 -31.26 -15.38 0.63
CA SER A 236 -30.76 -14.46 -0.41
C SER A 236 -30.18 -13.18 0.19
N ARG A 237 -30.89 -12.53 1.13
CA ARG A 237 -30.41 -11.33 1.83
C ARG A 237 -29.20 -11.61 2.72
N ALA A 238 -29.21 -12.72 3.45
CA ALA A 238 -28.11 -13.17 4.29
C ALA A 238 -26.83 -13.39 3.47
N ARG A 239 -26.95 -14.06 2.32
CA ARG A 239 -25.85 -14.30 1.40
C ARG A 239 -25.28 -13.01 0.79
N ILE A 240 -26.15 -12.08 0.36
CA ILE A 240 -25.71 -10.75 -0.10
C ILE A 240 -24.96 -10.01 1.01
N SER A 241 -25.48 -10.04 2.24
CA SER A 241 -24.86 -9.40 3.40
C SER A 241 -23.48 -10.00 3.70
N PHE A 242 -23.35 -11.32 3.64
CA PHE A 242 -22.06 -12.02 3.82
C PHE A 242 -21.02 -11.53 2.80
N HIS A 243 -21.37 -11.45 1.52
CA HIS A 243 -20.44 -10.96 0.49
C HIS A 243 -20.08 -9.48 0.63
N HIS A 244 -21.01 -8.65 1.14
CA HIS A 244 -20.68 -7.30 1.55
C HIS A 244 -19.61 -7.30 2.66
N ALA A 245 -19.79 -8.09 3.72
CA ALA A 245 -18.80 -8.18 4.79
C ALA A 245 -17.44 -8.72 4.32
N GLU A 246 -17.39 -9.68 3.39
CA GLU A 246 -16.14 -10.16 2.78
C GLU A 246 -15.44 -9.08 1.95
N GLN A 247 -16.21 -8.27 1.21
CA GLN A 247 -15.64 -7.15 0.47
C GLN A 247 -15.09 -6.06 1.41
N LEU A 248 -15.76 -5.79 2.53
CA LEU A 248 -15.23 -4.88 3.57
C LEU A 248 -13.94 -5.42 4.20
N ARG A 249 -13.88 -6.73 4.47
CA ARG A 249 -12.66 -7.42 4.97
C ARG A 249 -11.48 -7.21 4.02
N ASN A 250 -11.68 -7.45 2.73
CA ASN A 250 -10.64 -7.26 1.70
C ASN A 250 -10.21 -5.79 1.61
N PHE A 251 -11.17 -4.85 1.60
CA PHE A 251 -10.88 -3.42 1.60
C PHE A 251 -10.00 -3.02 2.79
N SER A 252 -10.35 -3.50 4.00
CA SER A 252 -9.59 -3.23 5.23
C SER A 252 -8.17 -3.77 5.13
N ARG A 253 -8.00 -5.03 4.69
CA ARG A 253 -6.67 -5.65 4.51
C ARG A 253 -5.77 -4.83 3.58
N ASP A 254 -6.33 -4.27 2.52
CA ASP A 254 -5.56 -3.58 1.49
C ASP A 254 -5.28 -2.10 1.84
N SER A 255 -6.07 -1.51 2.76
CA SER A 255 -6.08 -0.06 3.01
C SER A 255 -5.78 0.37 4.45
N LEU A 256 -5.85 -0.54 5.42
CA LEU A 256 -5.79 -0.23 6.84
C LEU A 256 -4.79 -1.14 7.58
N PRO A 257 -4.33 -0.74 8.78
CA PRO A 257 -3.49 -1.59 9.62
C PRO A 257 -4.13 -2.97 9.88
N ILE A 258 -3.25 -3.94 10.14
CA ILE A 258 -3.63 -5.29 10.61
C ILE A 258 -4.55 -5.15 11.84
N ASP A 259 -5.46 -6.11 12.02
CA ASP A 259 -6.47 -6.18 13.09
C ASP A 259 -7.64 -5.18 13.00
N THR A 260 -7.59 -4.19 12.10
CA THR A 260 -8.67 -3.19 11.99
C THR A 260 -10.04 -3.83 11.67
N PHE A 261 -10.07 -4.88 10.86
CA PHE A 261 -11.32 -5.58 10.54
C PHE A 261 -11.78 -6.49 11.68
N GLU A 262 -10.83 -7.15 12.35
CA GLU A 262 -11.08 -8.00 13.50
C GLU A 262 -11.69 -7.18 14.66
N ASP A 263 -11.18 -5.97 14.91
CA ASP A 263 -11.77 -5.03 15.86
C ASP A 263 -13.19 -4.63 15.48
N PHE A 264 -13.46 -4.42 14.18
CA PHE A 264 -14.82 -4.16 13.69
C PHE A 264 -15.76 -5.37 13.91
N GLN A 265 -15.26 -6.59 13.70
CA GLN A 265 -16.03 -7.81 13.99
C GLN A 265 -16.32 -7.95 15.49
N ASN A 266 -15.36 -7.61 16.35
CA ASN A 266 -15.50 -7.67 17.80
C ASN A 266 -16.53 -6.64 18.31
N GLU A 267 -16.52 -5.41 17.80
CA GLU A 267 -17.55 -4.40 18.15
C GLU A 267 -18.97 -4.92 17.83
N ILE A 268 -19.14 -5.64 16.72
CA ILE A 268 -20.43 -6.25 16.37
C ILE A 268 -20.75 -7.45 17.27
N LEU A 269 -19.76 -8.30 17.54
CA LEU A 269 -19.91 -9.47 18.42
C LEU A 269 -20.38 -9.05 19.81
N ASP A 270 -19.71 -8.07 20.42
CA ASP A 270 -20.03 -7.56 21.75
C ASP A 270 -21.47 -7.00 21.82
N GLY A 271 -21.96 -6.40 20.73
CA GLY A 271 -23.32 -5.88 20.66
C GLY A 271 -24.42 -6.93 20.44
N ILE A 272 -24.07 -8.15 20.00
CA ILE A 272 -25.06 -9.21 19.72
C ILE A 272 -24.93 -10.45 20.60
N ILE A 273 -23.82 -10.62 21.33
CA ILE A 273 -23.51 -11.88 22.01
C ILE A 273 -24.60 -12.26 23.03
N ASP A 274 -25.08 -11.33 23.83
CA ASP A 274 -26.15 -11.58 24.80
C ASP A 274 -27.45 -12.03 24.11
N ILE A 275 -27.79 -11.42 22.96
CA ILE A 275 -28.95 -11.84 22.15
C ILE A 275 -28.76 -13.26 21.60
N VAL A 276 -27.53 -13.62 21.22
CA VAL A 276 -27.21 -14.96 20.70
C VAL A 276 -27.30 -16.01 21.81
N GLU A 277 -26.85 -15.67 23.02
CA GLU A 277 -26.84 -16.55 24.19
C GLU A 277 -28.20 -16.66 24.89
N ASP A 278 -29.10 -15.71 24.65
CA ASP A 278 -30.47 -15.72 25.16
C ASP A 278 -31.32 -16.91 24.68
N ASN A 279 -32.40 -17.15 25.41
CA ASN A 279 -33.40 -18.15 25.04
C ASN A 279 -34.34 -17.63 23.95
N HIS A 280 -34.39 -18.35 22.82
CA HIS A 280 -35.32 -18.08 21.72
C HIS A 280 -36.23 -19.27 21.48
N SER A 281 -37.47 -19.01 21.03
CA SER A 281 -38.42 -20.08 20.72
C SER A 281 -37.99 -20.94 19.53
N ASN A 282 -37.16 -20.39 18.62
CA ASN A 282 -36.46 -21.14 17.60
C ASN A 282 -35.19 -20.39 17.13
N SER A 283 -34.27 -21.10 16.50
CA SER A 283 -32.99 -20.55 16.02
C SER A 283 -33.16 -19.53 14.91
N PHE A 284 -34.24 -19.57 14.11
CA PHE A 284 -34.47 -18.56 13.08
C PHE A 284 -34.86 -17.20 13.66
N ILE A 285 -35.58 -17.17 14.79
CA ILE A 285 -35.84 -15.94 15.55
C ILE A 285 -34.53 -15.38 16.10
N LYS A 286 -33.66 -16.22 16.67
CA LYS A 286 -32.31 -15.84 17.12
C LYS A 286 -31.53 -15.12 16.01
N VAL A 287 -31.48 -15.72 14.81
CA VAL A 287 -30.82 -15.12 13.63
C VAL A 287 -31.40 -13.73 13.33
N LYS A 288 -32.73 -13.61 13.23
CA LYS A 288 -33.39 -12.35 12.89
C LYS A 288 -33.14 -11.25 13.93
N GLU A 289 -33.18 -11.57 15.22
CA GLU A 289 -32.93 -10.60 16.29
C GLU A 289 -31.45 -10.20 16.35
N ALA A 290 -30.51 -11.13 16.24
CA ALA A 290 -29.08 -10.83 16.18
C ALA A 290 -28.73 -9.94 14.98
N GLU A 291 -29.20 -10.28 13.77
CA GLU A 291 -28.98 -9.45 12.59
C GLU A 291 -29.63 -8.06 12.71
N LYS A 292 -30.83 -7.99 13.31
CA LYS A 292 -31.54 -6.73 13.52
C LYS A 292 -30.77 -5.82 14.47
N GLU A 293 -30.17 -6.37 15.51
CA GLU A 293 -29.35 -5.58 16.43
C GLU A 293 -28.03 -5.18 15.78
N ALA A 294 -27.34 -6.11 15.09
CA ALA A 294 -26.12 -5.81 14.35
C ALA A 294 -26.29 -4.62 13.39
N ARG A 295 -27.43 -4.53 12.69
CA ARG A 295 -27.73 -3.41 11.78
C ARG A 295 -27.81 -2.06 12.51
N LYS A 296 -28.18 -2.02 13.79
CA LYS A 296 -28.33 -0.79 14.59
C LYS A 296 -27.04 -0.35 15.29
N ILE A 297 -26.09 -1.26 15.50
CA ILE A 297 -24.83 -0.95 16.20
C ILE A 297 -24.15 0.26 15.56
N ILE A 298 -23.77 1.23 16.40
CA ILE A 298 -23.09 2.45 15.98
C ILE A 298 -21.59 2.22 16.12
N ILE A 299 -20.91 2.11 14.99
CA ILE A 299 -19.45 1.99 14.92
C ILE A 299 -18.86 3.39 15.01
N SER A 300 -18.18 3.70 16.11
CA SER A 300 -17.69 5.06 16.40
C SER A 300 -16.17 5.16 16.49
N SER A 301 -15.54 4.13 17.06
CA SER A 301 -14.08 3.99 17.24
C SER A 301 -13.37 3.47 16.01
N ASN A 302 -13.96 2.52 15.29
CA ASN A 302 -13.30 1.87 14.17
C ASN A 302 -13.22 2.77 12.91
N PRO A 303 -12.07 2.84 12.21
CA PRO A 303 -11.92 3.58 10.95
C PRO A 303 -12.94 3.19 9.86
N LEU A 304 -13.36 1.92 9.83
CA LEU A 304 -14.33 1.42 8.85
C LEU A 304 -15.73 2.05 8.98
N LYS A 305 -15.99 2.87 9.99
CA LYS A 305 -17.25 3.65 10.11
C LYS A 305 -17.55 4.51 8.88
N GLU A 306 -16.52 4.97 8.16
CA GLU A 306 -16.68 5.85 7.00
C GLU A 306 -17.17 5.11 5.74
N VAL A 307 -16.90 3.80 5.64
CA VAL A 307 -17.13 3.00 4.42
C VAL A 307 -18.01 1.77 4.65
N SER A 308 -18.30 1.43 5.90
CA SER A 308 -19.20 0.33 6.24
C SER A 308 -20.66 0.73 6.04
N ILE A 309 -21.45 -0.22 5.56
CA ILE A 309 -22.89 -0.09 5.33
C ILE A 309 -23.66 -1.12 6.17
N ILE A 310 -24.98 -0.95 6.23
CA ILE A 310 -25.89 -1.79 7.03
C ILE A 310 -25.73 -3.29 6.71
N ASN A 311 -25.56 -3.64 5.42
CA ASN A 311 -25.39 -5.02 4.99
C ASN A 311 -24.10 -5.66 5.53
N ASP A 312 -23.02 -4.89 5.71
CA ASP A 312 -21.77 -5.44 6.26
C ASP A 312 -22.00 -5.93 7.69
N ARG A 313 -22.77 -5.18 8.48
CA ARG A 313 -22.99 -5.50 9.90
C ARG A 313 -23.77 -6.81 10.09
N SER A 314 -24.84 -7.01 9.32
CA SER A 314 -25.53 -8.31 9.33
C SER A 314 -24.69 -9.41 8.68
N GLY A 315 -23.87 -9.08 7.68
CA GLY A 315 -22.93 -10.02 7.07
C GLY A 315 -21.86 -10.55 8.03
N VAL A 316 -21.36 -9.69 8.92
CA VAL A 316 -20.40 -10.05 9.97
C VAL A 316 -20.98 -11.12 10.89
N CYS A 317 -22.28 -11.13 11.18
CA CYS A 317 -22.92 -12.20 11.95
C CYS A 317 -22.64 -13.57 11.32
N HIS A 318 -22.71 -13.68 9.98
CA HIS A 318 -22.41 -14.92 9.27
C HIS A 318 -20.92 -15.25 9.22
N GLN A 319 -20.04 -14.24 9.16
CA GLN A 319 -18.60 -14.45 9.32
C GLN A 319 -18.26 -14.98 10.72
N LEU A 320 -18.85 -14.42 11.77
CA LEU A 320 -18.67 -14.88 13.16
C LEU A 320 -19.11 -16.35 13.33
N VAL A 321 -20.14 -16.78 12.62
CA VAL A 321 -20.55 -18.20 12.56
C VAL A 321 -19.49 -19.06 11.88
N ASN A 322 -18.92 -18.60 10.76
CA ASN A 322 -17.83 -19.30 10.08
C ASN A 322 -16.57 -19.41 10.96
N ASP A 323 -16.30 -18.36 11.74
CA ASP A 323 -15.19 -18.25 12.68
C ASP A 323 -15.45 -19.00 13.99
N ASN A 324 -16.62 -19.66 14.11
CA ASN A 324 -17.09 -20.38 15.30
C ASN A 324 -17.17 -19.52 16.57
N LYS A 325 -17.27 -18.18 16.43
CA LYS A 325 -17.46 -17.23 17.53
C LYS A 325 -18.89 -17.26 18.06
N ILE A 326 -19.85 -17.51 17.16
CA ILE A 326 -21.27 -17.69 17.51
C ILE A 326 -21.86 -18.91 16.81
N LYS A 327 -23.02 -19.38 17.29
CA LYS A 327 -23.79 -20.46 16.68
C LYS A 327 -25.28 -20.13 16.71
N TRP A 328 -25.99 -20.48 15.64
CA TRP A 328 -27.45 -20.34 15.55
C TRP A 328 -28.19 -21.50 16.19
N LYS A 329 -27.60 -22.69 16.17
CA LYS A 329 -28.18 -23.91 16.75
C LYS A 329 -28.18 -23.86 18.27
#